data_AF-A0A9P5HFG4-F1
#
_entry.id   AF-A0A9P5HFG4-F1
#
_cell.length_a   1.000
_cell.length_b   1.000
_cell.length_c   1.000
_cell.angle_alpha   90.00
_cell.angle_beta   90.00
_cell.angle_gamma   90.00
#
_symmetry.space_group_name_H-M   'P 1'
#
loop_
_entity.id
_entity.type
_entity.pdbx_description
1 polymer ?
#
loop_
_entity_poly.entity_id
_entity_poly.type
_entity_poly.pdbx_seq_one_letter_code
_entity_poly.pdbx_strand_id
1 'polypeptide(L)'
;MHGKANAPFLSDGDVLTAWASRFVAQSRGETRPALIFNPLDITSRLDVPFETGVYVQNMVGAMYTTVDAEVLLKASLGELAHAVRLSIQQQATDEQIRAQLRIFRKLGHEKSEPLYGDPGSQLVVFSNWTKFDLFNAVDFSPAVSKTSPIDAGTPAGKPVYMHCQSLGENRFQRDCFAITGKDLSGNYWISAFLYPGDWEKLESYIEQTWQRIR
;
A
#
# COMPACT_ATOMS: atom_id res chain seq x y z
N MET A 1 6.75 -39.97 -0.29
CA MET A 1 7.30 -38.70 0.22
C MET A 1 6.33 -37.59 -0.15
N HIS A 2 5.54 -37.08 0.80
CA HIS A 2 4.65 -35.94 0.55
C HIS A 2 5.52 -34.69 0.60
N GLY A 3 5.80 -34.09 -0.55
CA GLY A 3 6.45 -32.77 -0.60
C GLY A 3 5.58 -31.78 0.16
N LYS A 4 6.14 -31.12 1.18
CA LYS A 4 5.50 -29.97 1.80
C LYS A 4 5.19 -28.98 0.68
N ALA A 5 3.91 -28.80 0.34
CA ALA A 5 3.50 -27.69 -0.48
C ALA A 5 4.03 -26.42 0.21
N ASN A 6 4.87 -25.64 -0.49
CA ASN A 6 5.36 -24.38 0.06
C ASN A 6 4.14 -23.52 0.37
N ALA A 7 4.05 -23.01 1.60
CA ALA A 7 2.98 -22.11 1.99
C ALA A 7 2.96 -20.91 1.03
N PRO A 8 1.77 -20.39 0.65
CA PRO A 8 1.66 -19.21 -0.18
C PRO A 8 2.45 -18.04 0.42
N PHE A 9 3.27 -17.37 -0.40
CA PHE A 9 4.04 -16.22 0.05
C PHE A 9 3.14 -15.00 0.27
N LEU A 10 3.24 -14.38 1.44
CA LEU A 10 2.66 -13.08 1.76
C LEU A 10 3.78 -12.08 2.03
N SER A 11 3.60 -10.84 1.58
CA SER A 11 4.46 -9.71 1.94
C SER A 11 3.88 -8.97 3.12
N ASP A 12 4.73 -8.23 3.82
CA ASP A 12 4.30 -7.25 4.81
C ASP A 12 3.24 -6.28 4.24
N GLY A 13 3.39 -5.87 2.97
CA GLY A 13 2.42 -5.02 2.29
C GLY A 13 1.02 -5.63 2.21
N ASP A 14 0.93 -6.93 1.88
CA ASP A 14 -0.36 -7.63 1.84
C ASP A 14 -1.00 -7.68 3.24
N VAL A 15 -0.19 -7.90 4.27
CA VAL A 15 -0.63 -7.96 5.67
C VAL A 15 -1.10 -6.60 6.18
N LEU A 16 -0.35 -5.53 5.91
CA LEU A 16 -0.71 -4.16 6.28
C LEU A 16 -1.99 -3.70 5.58
N THR A 17 -2.12 -4.00 4.28
CA THR A 17 -3.34 -3.72 3.51
C THR A 17 -4.54 -4.45 4.09
N ALA A 18 -4.39 -5.75 4.41
CA ALA A 18 -5.45 -6.53 5.04
C ALA A 18 -5.84 -5.98 6.43
N TRP A 19 -4.85 -5.65 7.26
CA TRP A 19 -5.05 -5.15 8.61
C TRP A 19 -5.80 -3.80 8.62
N ALA A 20 -5.35 -2.85 7.80
CA ALA A 20 -5.98 -1.54 7.69
C ALA A 20 -7.37 -1.60 7.03
N SER A 21 -7.57 -2.48 6.04
CA SER A 21 -8.89 -2.67 5.41
C SER A 21 -9.91 -3.22 6.42
N ARG A 22 -9.48 -4.17 7.26
CA ARG A 22 -10.32 -4.70 8.35
C ARG A 22 -10.64 -3.61 9.38
N PHE A 23 -9.66 -2.79 9.73
CA PHE A 23 -9.89 -1.65 10.62
C PHE A 23 -11.00 -0.74 10.09
N VAL A 24 -10.92 -0.31 8.83
CA VAL A 24 -11.94 0.58 8.21
C VAL A 24 -13.34 -0.05 8.28
N ALA A 25 -13.44 -1.34 7.99
CA ALA A 25 -14.73 -2.04 8.06
C ALA A 25 -15.29 -2.10 9.50
N GLN A 26 -14.43 -2.37 10.47
CA GLN A 26 -14.80 -2.48 11.88
C GLN A 26 -15.13 -1.11 12.49
N SER A 27 -14.40 -0.06 12.13
CA SER A 27 -14.55 1.26 12.72
C SER A 27 -15.96 1.84 12.49
N ARG A 28 -16.62 1.45 11.40
CA ARG A 28 -17.96 1.92 11.04
C ARG A 28 -19.06 0.88 11.23
N GLY A 29 -18.73 -0.32 11.69
CA GLY A 29 -19.68 -1.44 11.76
C GLY A 29 -20.25 -1.78 10.38
N GLU A 30 -19.43 -1.63 9.34
CA GLU A 30 -19.88 -1.68 7.96
C GLU A 30 -20.16 -3.12 7.53
N THR A 31 -21.34 -3.34 6.93
CA THR A 31 -21.75 -4.65 6.39
C THR A 31 -21.62 -4.72 4.87
N ARG A 32 -21.09 -3.65 4.25
CA ARG A 32 -20.81 -3.56 2.82
C ARG A 32 -19.47 -4.23 2.47
N PRO A 33 -19.36 -4.82 1.26
CA PRO A 33 -18.09 -5.32 0.73
C PRO A 33 -17.07 -4.18 0.61
N ALA A 34 -15.79 -4.52 0.56
CA ALA A 34 -14.71 -3.58 0.28
C ALA A 34 -14.15 -3.77 -1.14
N LEU A 35 -13.84 -2.64 -1.77
CA LEU A 35 -12.98 -2.57 -2.94
C LEU A 35 -11.64 -1.99 -2.47
N ILE A 36 -10.63 -2.84 -2.37
CA ILE A 36 -9.28 -2.43 -2.02
C ILE A 36 -8.56 -2.05 -3.30
N PHE A 37 -8.05 -0.82 -3.38
CA PHE A 37 -7.32 -0.29 -4.51
C PHE A 37 -5.84 -0.09 -4.16
N ASN A 38 -4.94 -0.70 -4.95
CA ASN A 38 -3.49 -0.56 -4.81
C ASN A 38 -2.88 -0.12 -6.17
N PRO A 39 -2.29 1.08 -6.28
CA PRO A 39 -1.39 1.40 -7.36
C PRO A 39 -0.10 0.58 -7.21
N LEU A 40 0.34 -0.03 -8.29
CA LEU A 40 1.51 -0.91 -8.34
C LEU A 40 2.51 -0.37 -9.36
N ASP A 41 3.79 -0.32 -9.01
CA ASP A 41 4.87 -0.14 -9.99
C ASP A 41 4.90 -1.34 -10.97
N ILE A 42 4.67 -1.04 -12.25
CA ILE A 42 4.58 -2.03 -13.33
C ILE A 42 5.84 -2.11 -14.19
N THR A 43 6.91 -1.38 -13.86
CA THR A 43 8.19 -1.41 -14.61
C THR A 43 8.70 -2.84 -14.82
N SER A 44 8.78 -3.62 -13.74
CA SER A 44 9.21 -5.03 -13.75
C SER A 44 8.16 -6.03 -14.25
N ARG A 45 6.97 -5.56 -14.65
CA ARG A 45 5.83 -6.39 -15.07
C ARG A 45 5.51 -6.27 -16.54
N LEU A 46 6.17 -5.34 -17.23
CA LEU A 46 6.02 -5.14 -18.66
C LEU A 46 7.23 -5.71 -19.39
N ASP A 47 6.97 -6.54 -20.40
CA ASP A 47 8.01 -6.95 -21.35
C ASP A 47 8.21 -5.82 -22.37
N VAL A 48 8.92 -4.77 -21.96
CA VAL A 48 9.23 -3.63 -22.81
C VAL A 48 10.73 -3.37 -22.82
N PRO A 49 11.32 -3.08 -24.00
CA PRO A 49 12.71 -2.67 -24.08
C PRO A 49 12.81 -1.23 -23.57
N PHE A 50 13.00 -1.08 -22.25
CA PHE A 50 13.33 0.23 -21.70
C PHE A 50 14.65 0.71 -22.33
N GLU A 51 14.68 1.97 -22.74
CA GLU A 51 15.90 2.61 -23.23
C GLU A 51 16.98 2.60 -22.12
N THR A 52 18.24 2.69 -22.52
CA THR A 52 19.36 2.78 -21.57
C THR A 52 19.24 4.05 -20.74
N GLY A 53 18.81 3.93 -19.48
CA GLY A 53 18.63 5.06 -18.58
C GLY A 53 17.70 4.76 -17.40
N VAL A 54 17.38 5.78 -16.62
CA VAL A 54 16.42 5.71 -15.52
C VAL A 54 15.11 6.35 -15.97
N TYR A 55 14.03 5.58 -15.94
CA TYR A 55 12.69 6.13 -16.17
C TYR A 55 12.21 6.87 -14.92
N VAL A 56 12.01 8.19 -15.03
CA VAL A 56 11.69 9.09 -13.90
C VAL A 56 10.24 9.55 -13.85
N GLN A 57 9.36 8.99 -14.69
CA GLN A 57 7.93 9.32 -14.71
C GLN A 57 7.09 8.24 -14.02
N ASN A 58 5.78 8.45 -13.94
CA ASN A 58 4.85 7.44 -13.43
C ASN A 58 4.82 6.22 -14.36
N MET A 59 5.03 5.05 -13.77
CA MET A 59 4.86 3.74 -14.41
C MET A 59 4.05 2.85 -13.47
N VAL A 60 2.76 3.13 -13.39
CA VAL A 60 1.86 2.57 -12.37
C VAL A 60 0.66 1.91 -13.04
N GLY A 61 0.30 0.73 -12.55
CA GLY A 61 -0.96 0.04 -12.86
C GLY A 61 -1.87 -0.01 -11.64
N ALA A 62 -3.16 -0.14 -11.88
CA ALA A 62 -4.19 -0.20 -10.84
C ALA A 62 -4.56 -1.65 -10.52
N MET A 63 -4.41 -2.06 -9.25
CA MET A 63 -4.78 -3.39 -8.78
C MET A 63 -5.98 -3.29 -7.84
N TYR A 64 -6.99 -4.14 -8.07
CA TYR A 64 -8.24 -4.13 -7.31
C TYR A 64 -8.46 -5.45 -6.60
N THR A 65 -8.84 -5.43 -5.33
CA THR A 65 -9.26 -6.64 -4.59
C THR A 65 -10.67 -6.40 -4.07
N THR A 66 -11.64 -7.17 -4.57
CA THR A 66 -13.00 -7.19 -4.05
C THR A 66 -13.08 -8.18 -2.90
N VAL A 67 -13.57 -7.74 -1.74
CA VAL A 67 -13.69 -8.56 -0.53
C VAL A 67 -15.08 -8.42 0.05
N ASP A 68 -15.77 -9.53 0.25
CA ASP A 68 -17.07 -9.54 0.93
C ASP A 68 -16.93 -9.11 2.39
N ALA A 69 -17.99 -8.48 2.93
CA ALA A 69 -18.01 -8.01 4.31
C ALA A 69 -17.72 -9.14 5.33
N GLU A 70 -18.22 -10.34 5.08
CA GLU A 70 -17.96 -11.49 5.94
C GLU A 70 -16.47 -11.88 5.96
N VAL A 71 -15.82 -11.96 4.81
CA VAL A 71 -14.37 -12.25 4.72
C VAL A 71 -13.57 -11.14 5.39
N LEU A 72 -13.92 -9.88 5.11
CA LEU A 72 -13.26 -8.71 5.66
C LEU A 72 -13.27 -8.70 7.20
N LEU A 73 -14.42 -9.01 7.79
CA LEU A 73 -14.65 -8.93 9.24
C LEU A 73 -14.28 -10.20 10.01
N LYS A 74 -14.48 -11.39 9.42
CA LYS A 74 -14.41 -12.67 10.15
C LYS A 74 -13.27 -13.59 9.73
N ALA A 75 -12.75 -13.48 8.52
CA ALA A 75 -11.64 -14.33 8.09
C ALA A 75 -10.38 -14.05 8.93
N SER A 76 -9.44 -14.99 8.94
CA SER A 76 -8.12 -14.72 9.53
C SER A 76 -7.43 -13.56 8.80
N LEU A 77 -6.47 -12.90 9.45
CA LEU A 77 -5.70 -11.85 8.79
C LEU A 77 -4.90 -12.41 7.60
N GLY A 78 -4.39 -13.64 7.72
CA GLY A 78 -3.65 -14.32 6.67
C GLY A 78 -4.50 -14.63 5.43
N GLU A 79 -5.75 -15.06 5.60
CA GLU A 79 -6.67 -15.28 4.47
C GLU A 79 -6.99 -13.97 3.72
N LEU A 80 -7.22 -12.88 4.45
CA LEU A 80 -7.47 -11.58 3.84
C LEU A 80 -6.23 -11.05 3.09
N ALA A 81 -5.04 -11.17 3.70
CA ALA A 81 -3.78 -10.81 3.04
C ALA A 81 -3.52 -11.69 1.80
N HIS A 82 -3.87 -12.97 1.86
CA HIS A 82 -3.78 -13.87 0.72
C HIS A 82 -4.71 -13.47 -0.42
N ALA A 83 -5.93 -13.00 -0.13
CA ALA A 83 -6.84 -12.49 -1.15
C ALA A 83 -6.28 -11.25 -1.87
N VAL A 84 -5.65 -10.33 -1.13
CA VAL A 84 -4.93 -9.16 -1.70
C VAL A 84 -3.80 -9.63 -2.60
N ARG A 85 -2.95 -10.53 -2.11
CA ARG A 85 -1.83 -11.07 -2.87
C ARG A 85 -2.28 -11.75 -4.16
N LEU A 86 -3.28 -12.63 -4.07
CA LEU A 86 -3.80 -13.36 -5.21
C LEU A 86 -4.33 -12.41 -6.28
N SER A 87 -5.06 -11.38 -5.87
CA SER A 87 -5.60 -10.36 -6.79
C SER A 87 -4.48 -9.61 -7.51
N ILE A 88 -3.41 -9.22 -6.81
CA ILE A 88 -2.22 -8.62 -7.43
C ILE A 88 -1.57 -9.58 -8.43
N GLN A 89 -1.40 -10.86 -8.07
CA GLN A 89 -0.78 -11.84 -8.97
C GLN A 89 -1.59 -12.07 -10.25
N GLN A 90 -2.92 -12.05 -10.15
CA GLN A 90 -3.81 -12.22 -11.30
C GLN A 90 -3.82 -10.99 -12.22
N GLN A 91 -3.75 -9.77 -11.66
CA GLN A 91 -3.83 -8.51 -12.42
C GLN A 91 -2.48 -7.95 -12.87
N ALA A 92 -1.39 -8.26 -12.17
CA ALA A 92 -0.06 -7.72 -12.47
C ALA A 92 0.71 -8.58 -13.49
N THR A 93 0.00 -9.19 -14.44
CA THR A 93 0.59 -9.86 -15.62
C THR A 93 0.77 -8.85 -16.75
N ASP A 94 1.73 -9.11 -17.65
CA ASP A 94 2.00 -8.23 -18.80
C ASP A 94 0.73 -8.02 -19.64
N GLU A 95 -0.03 -9.09 -19.89
CA GLU A 95 -1.27 -9.03 -20.67
C GLU A 95 -2.34 -8.17 -20.01
N GLN A 96 -2.58 -8.35 -18.71
CA GLN A 96 -3.60 -7.59 -17.97
C GLN A 96 -3.22 -6.11 -17.85
N ILE A 97 -1.95 -5.82 -17.55
CA ILE A 97 -1.47 -4.44 -17.47
C ILE A 97 -1.61 -3.75 -18.84
N ARG A 98 -1.22 -4.39 -19.94
CA ARG A 98 -1.41 -3.81 -21.29
C ARG A 98 -2.87 -3.60 -21.62
N ALA A 99 -3.76 -4.51 -21.25
CA ALA A 99 -5.20 -4.34 -21.44
C ALA A 99 -5.72 -3.11 -20.67
N GLN A 100 -5.32 -2.96 -19.40
CA GLN A 100 -5.67 -1.82 -18.57
C GLN A 100 -5.14 -0.50 -19.15
N LEU A 101 -3.86 -0.45 -19.57
CA LEU A 101 -3.26 0.74 -20.18
C LEU A 101 -3.97 1.15 -21.49
N ARG A 102 -4.46 0.19 -22.29
CA ARG A 102 -5.28 0.48 -23.49
C ARG A 102 -6.62 1.11 -23.11
N ILE A 103 -7.26 0.63 -22.04
CA ILE A 103 -8.50 1.21 -21.51
C ILE A 103 -8.23 2.65 -21.03
N PHE A 104 -7.21 2.86 -20.20
CA PHE A 104 -6.85 4.18 -19.71
C PHE A 104 -6.51 5.15 -20.84
N ARG A 105 -5.79 4.70 -21.88
CA ARG A 105 -5.54 5.50 -23.08
C ARG A 105 -6.83 5.90 -23.81
N LYS A 106 -7.81 5.00 -23.90
CA LYS A 106 -9.11 5.28 -24.53
C LYS A 106 -9.95 6.27 -23.69
N LEU A 107 -9.90 6.14 -22.36
CA LEU A 107 -10.63 6.98 -21.40
C LEU A 107 -9.93 8.30 -21.07
N GLY A 108 -8.65 8.48 -21.44
CA GLY A 108 -7.82 9.61 -21.03
C GLY A 108 -8.37 11.00 -21.38
N HIS A 109 -9.33 11.10 -22.29
CA HIS A 109 -10.05 12.34 -22.61
C HIS A 109 -11.14 12.69 -21.59
N GLU A 110 -11.67 11.71 -20.86
CA GLU A 110 -12.78 11.87 -19.91
C GLU A 110 -12.30 12.19 -18.48
N LYS A 111 -10.98 12.16 -18.22
CA LYS A 111 -10.34 12.41 -16.92
C LYS A 111 -10.90 11.56 -15.76
N SER A 112 -11.58 10.46 -16.06
CA SER A 112 -12.12 9.52 -15.08
C SER A 112 -11.29 8.24 -15.11
N GLU A 113 -10.65 7.92 -13.98
CA GLU A 113 -10.06 6.60 -13.79
C GLU A 113 -11.18 5.64 -13.36
N PRO A 114 -11.49 4.59 -14.15
CA PRO A 114 -12.54 3.65 -13.79
C PRO A 114 -12.11 2.82 -12.58
N LEU A 115 -13.02 2.63 -11.63
CA LEU A 115 -12.88 1.61 -10.61
C LEU A 115 -13.62 0.36 -11.06
N TYR A 116 -13.02 -0.82 -10.86
CA TYR A 116 -13.62 -2.10 -11.19
C TYR A 116 -14.04 -2.82 -9.91
N GLY A 117 -15.34 -2.80 -9.59
CA GLY A 117 -15.90 -3.45 -8.42
C GLY A 117 -17.39 -3.16 -8.26
N ASP A 118 -17.98 -3.68 -7.18
CA ASP A 118 -19.37 -3.40 -6.83
C ASP A 118 -19.53 -1.91 -6.43
N PRO A 119 -20.42 -1.13 -7.06
CA PRO A 119 -20.67 0.27 -6.70
C PRO A 119 -21.10 0.50 -5.24
N GLY A 120 -21.64 -0.52 -4.56
CA GLY A 120 -21.99 -0.49 -3.15
C GLY A 120 -20.80 -0.69 -2.21
N SER A 121 -19.63 -1.07 -2.73
CA SER A 121 -18.43 -1.32 -1.92
C SER A 121 -17.88 -0.06 -1.27
N GLN A 122 -17.34 -0.21 -0.06
CA GLN A 122 -16.46 0.79 0.52
C GLN A 122 -15.09 0.75 -0.17
N LEU A 123 -14.60 1.88 -0.65
CA LEU A 123 -13.28 1.98 -1.26
C LEU A 123 -12.23 2.16 -0.18
N VAL A 124 -11.18 1.35 -0.18
CA VAL A 124 -10.01 1.52 0.69
C VAL A 124 -8.77 1.58 -0.19
N VAL A 125 -8.01 2.66 -0.09
CA VAL A 125 -6.90 2.96 -1.00
C VAL A 125 -5.57 2.79 -0.28
N PHE A 126 -4.62 2.13 -0.94
CA PHE A 126 -3.28 1.91 -0.40
C PHE A 126 -2.24 2.31 -1.41
N SER A 127 -1.28 3.16 -1.01
CA SER A 127 -0.08 3.44 -1.77
C SER A 127 1.12 2.95 -0.98
N ASN A 128 1.82 1.93 -1.47
CA ASN A 128 2.93 1.30 -0.74
C ASN A 128 4.27 1.61 -1.41
N TRP A 129 5.12 2.37 -0.71
CA TRP A 129 6.43 2.79 -1.17
C TRP A 129 7.57 2.02 -0.52
N THR A 130 7.30 0.88 0.11
CA THR A 130 8.34 0.08 0.79
C THR A 130 9.49 -0.28 -0.14
N LYS A 131 9.21 -0.54 -1.43
CA LYS A 131 10.24 -0.81 -2.45
C LYS A 131 11.13 0.39 -2.78
N PHE A 132 10.68 1.61 -2.49
CA PHE A 132 11.50 2.81 -2.67
C PHE A 132 12.69 2.81 -1.71
N ASP A 133 12.54 2.17 -0.55
CA ASP A 133 13.60 1.94 0.44
C ASP A 133 14.39 3.21 0.80
N LEU A 134 13.66 4.33 0.95
CA LEU A 134 14.23 5.68 1.05
C LEU A 134 15.34 5.78 2.11
N PHE A 135 15.12 5.20 3.29
CA PHE A 135 16.04 5.28 4.42
C PHE A 135 17.40 4.64 4.13
N ASN A 136 17.43 3.58 3.32
CA ASN A 136 18.68 2.95 2.89
C ASN A 136 19.26 3.61 1.64
N ALA A 137 18.40 3.96 0.66
CA ALA A 137 18.80 4.52 -0.62
C ALA A 137 19.42 5.92 -0.54
N VAL A 138 18.99 6.73 0.43
CA VAL A 138 19.45 8.11 0.59
C VAL A 138 20.66 8.20 1.52
N ASP A 139 21.66 8.99 1.11
CA ASP A 139 22.83 9.31 1.91
C ASP A 139 23.24 10.77 1.71
N PHE A 140 22.92 11.61 2.70
CA PHE A 140 23.36 13.00 2.75
C PHE A 140 24.61 13.18 3.62
N SER A 141 25.29 12.11 4.04
CA SER A 141 26.51 12.21 4.86
C SER A 141 27.57 13.15 4.26
N PRO A 142 27.77 13.28 2.93
CA PRO A 142 28.73 14.23 2.37
C PRO A 142 28.35 15.70 2.60
N ALA A 143 27.07 16.00 2.88
CA ALA A 143 26.57 17.34 3.14
C ALA A 143 26.52 17.70 4.64
N VAL A 144 26.86 16.76 5.54
CA VAL A 144 26.85 17.00 6.98
C VAL A 144 28.03 17.88 7.38
N SER A 145 27.75 18.98 8.07
CA SER A 145 28.82 19.84 8.62
C SER A 145 29.63 19.10 9.67
N LYS A 146 30.95 19.31 9.69
CA LYS A 146 31.85 18.76 10.72
C LYS A 146 31.52 19.25 12.13
N THR A 147 30.79 20.35 12.26
CA THR A 147 30.34 20.92 13.53
C THR A 147 28.95 20.44 13.94
N SER A 148 28.28 19.64 13.12
CA SER A 148 26.94 19.16 13.45
C SER A 148 27.01 18.18 14.63
N PRO A 149 26.12 18.33 15.63
CA PRO A 149 26.02 17.35 16.69
C PRO A 149 25.62 16.00 16.10
N ILE A 150 26.38 14.96 16.46
CA ILE A 150 26.06 13.58 16.08
C ILE A 150 25.10 13.05 17.14
N ASP A 151 23.87 12.76 16.73
CA ASP A 151 22.94 12.00 17.56
C ASP A 151 23.40 10.53 17.56
N ALA A 152 23.56 9.95 18.76
CA ALA A 152 24.01 8.57 18.92
C ALA A 152 23.01 7.54 18.34
N GLY A 153 21.74 7.93 18.16
CA GLY A 153 20.69 7.05 17.70
C GLY A 153 20.49 6.97 16.18
N THR A 154 21.02 7.91 15.40
CA THR A 154 20.81 7.96 13.95
C THR A 154 22.13 8.21 13.21
N PRO A 155 22.47 7.40 12.19
CA PRO A 155 23.63 7.69 11.35
C PRO A 155 23.54 9.08 10.70
N ALA A 156 24.63 9.84 10.76
CA ALA A 156 24.69 11.19 10.22
C ALA A 156 24.35 11.23 8.72
N GLY A 157 23.47 12.15 8.32
CA GLY A 157 23.06 12.31 6.92
C GLY A 157 22.02 11.29 6.43
N LYS A 158 21.53 10.40 7.31
CA LYS A 158 20.41 9.52 6.98
C LYS A 158 19.05 10.17 7.30
N PRO A 159 17.99 9.86 6.54
CA PRO A 159 16.63 10.25 6.91
C PRO A 159 16.24 9.65 8.27
N VAL A 160 15.51 10.42 9.09
CA VAL A 160 14.93 9.96 10.37
C VAL A 160 13.42 9.78 10.31
N TYR A 161 12.77 10.38 9.31
CA TYR A 161 11.32 10.43 9.18
C TYR A 161 10.93 10.65 7.73
N MET A 162 9.81 10.05 7.32
CA MET A 162 9.16 10.30 6.05
C MET A 162 7.66 10.39 6.26
N HIS A 163 7.04 11.45 5.76
CA HIS A 163 5.59 11.60 5.75
C HIS A 163 5.08 11.87 4.35
N CYS A 164 3.84 11.43 4.10
CA CYS A 164 3.11 11.75 2.89
C CYS A 164 1.91 12.63 3.27
N GLN A 165 1.84 13.82 2.71
CA GLN A 165 0.68 14.70 2.85
C GLN A 165 0.12 15.04 1.47
N SER A 166 -1.20 14.96 1.33
CA SER A 166 -1.86 15.46 0.13
C SER A 166 -1.93 16.99 0.14
N LEU A 167 -1.65 17.60 -1.01
CA LEU A 167 -1.69 19.05 -1.20
C LEU A 167 -3.07 19.58 -1.60
N GLY A 168 -4.08 18.72 -1.74
CA GLY A 168 -5.45 19.12 -2.07
C GLY A 168 -6.48 18.06 -1.74
N GLU A 169 -7.76 18.44 -1.78
CA GLU A 169 -8.87 17.53 -1.52
C GLU A 169 -9.11 16.60 -2.72
N ASN A 170 -9.20 15.30 -2.45
CA ASN A 170 -9.58 14.31 -3.45
C ASN A 170 -10.55 13.31 -2.81
N ARG A 171 -11.64 12.99 -3.51
CA ARG A 171 -12.62 11.99 -3.06
C ARG A 171 -12.00 10.61 -2.79
N PHE A 172 -10.88 10.28 -3.45
CA PHE A 172 -10.12 9.04 -3.24
C PHE A 172 -9.23 9.06 -1.99
N GLN A 173 -9.14 10.17 -1.26
CA GLN A 173 -8.40 10.23 0.00
C GLN A 173 -9.18 9.68 1.19
N ARG A 174 -10.47 9.39 1.04
CA ARG A 174 -11.22 8.73 2.12
C ARG A 174 -10.69 7.30 2.24
N ASP A 175 -10.32 6.89 3.44
CA ASP A 175 -9.78 5.55 3.70
C ASP A 175 -8.52 5.24 2.89
N CYS A 176 -7.66 6.25 2.77
CA CYS A 176 -6.39 6.16 2.07
C CYS A 176 -5.22 5.99 3.03
N PHE A 177 -4.34 5.04 2.75
CA PHE A 177 -3.15 4.74 3.53
C PHE A 177 -1.91 4.80 2.63
N ALA A 178 -0.99 5.71 2.92
CA ALA A 178 0.33 5.77 2.32
C ALA A 178 1.34 5.09 3.24
N ILE A 179 1.79 3.90 2.86
CA ILE A 179 2.85 3.16 3.57
C ILE A 179 4.18 3.65 3.01
N THR A 180 4.91 4.45 3.77
CA THR A 180 6.14 5.12 3.31
C THR A 180 7.37 4.21 3.38
N GLY A 181 7.26 3.05 4.02
CA GLY A 181 8.29 2.01 4.06
C GLY A 181 8.87 1.81 5.46
N LYS A 182 10.04 1.17 5.51
CA LYS A 182 10.75 0.87 6.76
C LYS A 182 11.78 1.95 7.09
N ASP A 183 11.84 2.35 8.36
CA ASP A 183 12.99 3.09 8.86
C ASP A 183 14.22 2.18 9.06
N LEU A 184 15.34 2.77 9.51
CA LEU A 184 16.58 2.04 9.77
C LEU A 184 16.47 1.01 10.91
N SER A 185 15.42 1.10 11.74
CA SER A 185 15.11 0.12 12.80
C SER A 185 14.14 -0.97 12.33
N GLY A 186 13.68 -0.90 11.08
CA GLY A 186 12.73 -1.84 10.49
C GLY A 186 11.26 -1.54 10.79
N ASN A 187 10.93 -0.42 11.43
CA ASN A 187 9.55 -0.04 11.71
C ASN A 187 8.87 0.53 10.47
N TYR A 188 7.58 0.24 10.30
CA TYR A 188 6.78 0.82 9.22
C TYR A 188 6.22 2.20 9.60
N TRP A 189 6.33 3.13 8.65
CA TRP A 189 5.65 4.42 8.71
C TRP A 189 4.43 4.42 7.77
N ILE A 190 3.29 4.88 8.28
CA ILE A 190 2.02 4.93 7.56
C ILE A 190 1.38 6.29 7.77
N SER A 191 1.09 7.01 6.70
CA SER A 191 0.21 8.19 6.71
C SER A 191 -1.20 7.75 6.32
N ALA A 192 -2.20 8.05 7.13
CA ALA A 192 -3.58 7.68 6.86
C ALA A 192 -4.47 8.92 6.69
N PHE A 193 -5.49 8.81 5.84
CA PHE A 193 -6.51 9.81 5.62
C PHE A 193 -7.86 9.19 5.98
N LEU A 194 -8.32 9.47 7.19
CA LEU A 194 -9.49 8.86 7.80
C LEU A 194 -10.53 9.93 8.16
N TYR A 195 -11.76 9.49 8.40
CA TYR A 195 -12.76 10.35 8.98
C TYR A 195 -12.35 10.73 10.42
N PRO A 196 -12.71 11.92 10.91
CA PRO A 196 -12.33 12.37 12.25
C PRO A 196 -12.64 11.34 13.36
N GLY A 197 -13.83 10.75 13.33
CA GLY A 197 -14.25 9.75 14.34
C GLY A 197 -13.61 8.36 14.22
N ASP A 198 -12.83 8.11 13.17
CA ASP A 198 -12.09 6.85 13.01
C ASP A 198 -10.69 6.92 13.64
N TRP A 199 -10.12 8.10 13.86
CA TRP A 199 -8.77 8.23 14.44
C TRP A 199 -8.65 7.64 15.85
N GLU A 200 -9.59 7.95 16.75
CA GLU A 200 -9.62 7.39 18.11
C GLU A 200 -9.77 5.85 18.09
N LYS A 201 -10.52 5.34 17.11
CA LYS A 201 -10.70 3.90 16.91
C LYS A 201 -9.43 3.24 16.38
N LEU A 202 -8.68 3.92 15.54
CA LEU A 202 -7.41 3.41 15.01
C LEU A 202 -6.39 3.22 16.14
N GLU A 203 -6.26 4.20 17.04
CA GLU A 203 -5.37 4.09 18.21
C GLU A 203 -5.74 2.87 19.07
N SER A 204 -7.04 2.73 19.37
CA SER A 204 -7.56 1.57 20.10
C SER A 204 -7.30 0.24 19.35
N TYR A 205 -7.42 0.25 18.02
CA TYR A 205 -7.19 -0.93 17.18
C TYR A 205 -5.72 -1.35 17.12
N ILE A 206 -4.80 -0.37 17.09
CA ILE A 206 -3.36 -0.60 17.17
C ILE A 206 -3.01 -1.25 18.51
N GLU A 207 -3.49 -0.69 19.62
CA GLU A 207 -3.23 -1.25 20.96
C GLU A 207 -3.77 -2.69 21.08
N GLN A 208 -5.00 -2.95 20.64
CA GLN A 208 -5.55 -4.31 20.63
C GLN A 208 -4.75 -5.27 19.76
N THR A 209 -4.26 -4.81 18.61
CA THR A 209 -3.41 -5.62 17.73
C THR A 209 -2.11 -5.96 18.44
N TRP A 210 -1.48 -4.98 19.09
CA TRP A 210 -0.25 -5.14 19.85
C TRP A 210 -0.39 -6.16 20.98
N GLN A 211 -1.49 -6.11 21.73
CA GLN A 211 -1.76 -7.07 22.81
C GLN A 211 -2.00 -8.50 22.33
N ARG A 212 -2.45 -8.70 21.08
CA ARG A 212 -2.69 -10.04 20.51
C ARG A 212 -1.44 -10.72 19.96
N ILE A 213 -0.41 -9.94 19.64
CA ILE A 213 0.85 -10.46 19.08
C ILE A 213 1.97 -10.61 20.13
N ARG A 214 1.72 -10.16 21.36
CA ARG A 214 2.55 -10.45 22.54
C ARG A 214 2.11 -11.74 23.21
#